data_AF-A0A943K502-F1
#
_entry.id   AF-A0A943K502-F1
#
_cell.length_a   1.000
_cell.length_b   1.000
_cell.length_c   1.000
_cell.angle_alpha   90.00
_cell.angle_beta   90.00
_cell.angle_gamma   90.00
#
_symmetry.space_group_name_H-M   'P 1'
#
loop_
_entity.id
_entity.type
_entity.pdbx_description
1 polymer ?
#
loop_
_entity_poly.entity_id
_entity_poly.type
_entity_poly.pdbx_seq_one_letter_code
_entity_poly.pdbx_strand_id
1 'polypeptide(L)'
;MVSFVATPIGNLGDITYRAVETLKNADEIYCEDTRHTIRLLNAYEMRKPLYACHKFNERQAAEKIAAAALSGKNVAVVSDAGMPVVSDPGNIVCEVLKEKGVAYTVIPGANAALCALILSGLPADKFLFVGFLPEKKGEKRAVLEKYKDTEATLLFHEAPQDIDGDVRAMYEAFGERRAAAVREITKIHEECTAFRLSDGLPGEKRGEYVLVVAGAEKRENPLCALSEKEHILHYMRAGYEKKEAVKMAAKDRGITKSELYPFSVDLSL
;
A
#
# COMPACT_ATOMS: atom_id res chain seq x y z
N MET A 1 27.02 -10.73 2.98
CA MET A 1 26.00 -9.68 3.21
C MET A 1 24.77 -9.99 2.37
N VAL A 2 23.54 -9.69 2.83
CA VAL A 2 22.31 -9.93 2.05
C VAL A 2 21.75 -8.62 1.51
N SER A 3 21.33 -8.60 0.25
CA SER A 3 20.69 -7.44 -0.38
C SER A 3 19.35 -7.82 -1.00
N PHE A 4 18.27 -7.15 -0.60
CA PHE A 4 16.98 -7.23 -1.30
C PHE A 4 17.01 -6.25 -2.46
N VAL A 5 16.82 -6.71 -3.69
CA VAL A 5 17.04 -5.91 -4.90
C VAL A 5 15.73 -5.77 -5.66
N ALA A 6 15.28 -4.52 -5.82
CA ALA A 6 14.11 -4.24 -6.64
C ALA A 6 14.38 -4.54 -8.12
N THR A 7 13.43 -5.19 -8.78
CA THR A 7 13.45 -5.54 -10.20
C THR A 7 12.44 -4.70 -10.98
N PRO A 8 12.57 -4.58 -12.31
CA PRO A 8 11.58 -3.91 -13.14
C PRO A 8 10.16 -4.48 -13.01
N ILE A 9 9.14 -3.66 -13.28
CA ILE A 9 7.71 -4.05 -13.24
C ILE A 9 7.05 -4.15 -14.63
N GLY A 10 7.83 -4.06 -15.70
CA GLY A 10 7.33 -4.15 -17.07
C GLY A 10 8.34 -3.69 -18.12
N ASN A 11 9.13 -2.67 -17.81
CA ASN A 11 10.18 -2.15 -18.68
C ASN A 11 11.57 -2.40 -18.11
N LEU A 12 12.41 -3.16 -18.83
CA LEU A 12 13.76 -3.48 -18.40
C LEU A 12 14.58 -2.24 -18.01
N GLY A 13 14.35 -1.09 -18.67
CA GLY A 13 15.05 0.16 -18.41
C GLY A 13 14.84 0.77 -17.03
N ASP A 14 13.85 0.30 -16.25
CA ASP A 14 13.57 0.80 -14.90
C ASP A 14 14.50 0.24 -13.82
N ILE A 15 15.37 -0.73 -14.18
CA ILE A 15 16.35 -1.23 -13.23
C ILE A 15 17.36 -0.12 -12.90
N THR A 16 17.76 -0.03 -11.63
CA THR A 16 18.78 0.94 -11.24
C THR A 16 20.19 0.40 -11.55
N TYR A 17 21.14 1.30 -11.82
CA TYR A 17 22.55 0.92 -11.96
C TYR A 17 23.06 0.13 -10.74
N ARG A 18 22.65 0.51 -9.53
CA ARG A 18 23.03 -0.16 -8.29
C ARG A 18 22.44 -1.57 -8.18
N ALA A 19 21.24 -1.81 -8.69
CA ALA A 19 20.66 -3.15 -8.76
C ALA A 19 21.47 -4.04 -9.71
N VAL A 20 21.82 -3.55 -10.92
CA VAL A 20 22.68 -4.30 -11.86
C VAL A 20 24.03 -4.63 -11.23
N GLU A 21 24.70 -3.66 -10.59
CA GLU A 21 25.97 -3.87 -9.91
C GLU A 21 25.85 -4.90 -8.77
N THR A 22 24.81 -4.78 -7.94
CA THR A 22 24.58 -5.71 -6.83
C THR A 22 24.36 -7.13 -7.33
N LEU A 23 23.56 -7.33 -8.38
CA LEU A 23 23.30 -8.65 -8.97
C LEU A 23 24.55 -9.21 -9.66
N LYS A 24 25.37 -8.37 -10.31
CA LYS A 24 26.68 -8.76 -10.87
C LYS A 24 27.69 -9.17 -9.81
N ASN A 25 27.63 -8.60 -8.62
CA ASN A 25 28.54 -8.90 -7.52
C ASN A 25 28.03 -9.96 -6.53
N ALA A 26 26.78 -10.39 -6.66
CA ALA A 26 26.23 -11.48 -5.86
C ALA A 26 26.90 -12.83 -6.21
N ASP A 27 27.12 -13.67 -5.20
CA ASP A 27 27.55 -15.06 -5.37
C ASP A 27 26.35 -15.97 -5.67
N GLU A 28 25.20 -15.66 -5.07
CA GLU A 28 23.95 -16.41 -5.19
C GLU A 28 22.76 -15.45 -5.23
N ILE A 29 21.75 -15.78 -6.03
CA ILE A 29 20.50 -15.01 -6.13
C ILE A 29 19.32 -15.92 -5.77
N TYR A 30 18.52 -15.49 -4.82
CA TYR A 30 17.26 -16.13 -4.44
C TYR A 30 16.11 -15.35 -5.05
N CYS A 31 15.16 -16.06 -5.67
CA CYS A 31 14.06 -15.47 -6.43
C CYS A 31 12.78 -16.31 -6.32
N GLU A 32 11.62 -15.73 -6.58
CA GLU A 32 10.35 -16.45 -6.56
C GLU A 32 10.27 -17.47 -7.69
N ASP A 33 10.44 -17.04 -8.95
CA ASP A 33 10.57 -17.91 -10.12
C ASP A 33 11.92 -17.73 -10.83
N THR A 34 12.70 -18.81 -10.84
CA THR A 34 14.01 -18.84 -11.51
C THR A 34 13.88 -18.67 -13.03
N ARG A 35 12.77 -19.10 -13.63
CA ARG A 35 12.49 -18.98 -15.07
C ARG A 35 12.13 -17.56 -15.47
N HIS A 36 11.58 -16.77 -14.54
CA HIS A 36 11.37 -15.35 -14.73
C HIS A 36 12.72 -14.63 -14.60
N THR A 37 13.37 -14.81 -13.45
CA THR A 37 14.60 -14.08 -13.11
C THR A 37 15.74 -14.33 -14.09
N ILE A 38 15.86 -15.53 -14.68
CA ILE A 38 16.89 -15.81 -15.69
C ILE A 38 16.78 -14.90 -16.93
N ARG A 39 15.57 -14.46 -17.30
CA ARG A 39 15.37 -13.53 -18.43
C ARG A 39 15.94 -12.15 -18.11
N LEU A 40 15.71 -11.67 -16.89
CA LEU A 40 16.31 -10.43 -16.40
C LEU A 40 17.83 -10.52 -16.41
N LEU A 41 18.39 -11.60 -15.87
CA LEU A 41 19.85 -11.80 -15.86
C LEU A 41 20.43 -11.83 -17.28
N ASN A 42 19.78 -12.54 -18.21
CA ASN A 42 20.21 -12.61 -19.59
C ASN A 42 20.18 -11.25 -20.29
N ALA A 43 19.13 -10.44 -20.07
CA ALA A 43 19.00 -9.10 -20.63
C ALA A 43 20.14 -8.16 -20.21
N TYR A 44 20.74 -8.41 -19.04
CA TYR A 44 21.86 -7.66 -18.48
C TYR A 44 23.21 -8.40 -18.56
N GLU A 45 23.26 -9.47 -19.34
CA GLU A 45 24.45 -10.30 -19.57
C GLU A 45 25.07 -10.84 -18.26
N MET A 46 24.22 -11.15 -17.28
CA MET A 46 24.60 -11.69 -15.98
C MET A 46 24.46 -13.21 -15.96
N ARG A 47 25.44 -13.90 -15.36
CA ARG A 47 25.38 -15.34 -15.11
C ARG A 47 25.62 -15.61 -13.63
N LYS A 48 24.55 -16.01 -12.92
CA LYS A 48 24.58 -16.22 -11.47
C LYS A 48 23.77 -17.47 -11.08
N PRO A 49 24.20 -18.21 -10.04
CA PRO A 49 23.39 -19.26 -9.45
C PRO A 49 22.04 -18.72 -8.97
N LEU A 50 20.95 -19.34 -9.44
CA LEU A 50 19.58 -19.01 -9.06
C LEU A 50 19.02 -20.10 -8.13
N TYR A 51 18.41 -19.67 -7.02
CA TYR A 51 17.71 -20.53 -6.07
C TYR A 51 16.27 -20.05 -5.87
N ALA A 52 15.34 -20.98 -5.71
CA ALA A 52 13.95 -20.65 -5.48
C ALA A 52 13.70 -20.28 -4.01
N CYS A 53 13.03 -19.14 -3.79
CA CYS A 53 12.51 -18.66 -2.53
C CYS A 53 11.08 -18.15 -2.76
N HIS A 54 10.10 -19.02 -2.53
CA HIS A 54 8.69 -18.76 -2.72
C HIS A 54 7.90 -19.11 -1.44
N LYS A 55 6.63 -18.69 -1.36
CA LYS A 55 5.79 -18.83 -0.14
C LYS A 55 5.81 -20.20 0.55
N PHE A 56 5.97 -21.30 -0.20
CA PHE A 56 5.95 -22.66 0.36
C PHE A 56 7.30 -23.15 0.91
N ASN A 57 8.43 -22.51 0.58
CA ASN A 57 9.77 -22.92 1.03
C ASN A 57 10.53 -21.79 1.74
N GLU A 58 9.87 -20.66 1.98
CA GLU A 58 10.49 -19.40 2.38
C GLU A 58 11.36 -19.55 3.65
N ARG A 59 10.88 -20.25 4.68
CA ARG A 59 11.69 -20.51 5.89
C ARG A 59 12.95 -21.32 5.58
N GLN A 60 12.86 -22.36 4.76
CA GLN A 60 14.01 -23.17 4.38
C GLN A 60 15.01 -22.35 3.54
N ALA A 61 14.51 -21.53 2.60
CA ALA A 61 15.33 -20.63 1.82
C ALA A 61 16.02 -19.59 2.71
N ALA A 62 15.32 -19.02 3.68
CA ALA A 62 15.85 -18.06 4.65
C ALA A 62 17.03 -18.63 5.45
N GLU A 63 16.93 -19.88 5.92
CA GLU A 63 18.03 -20.57 6.61
C GLU A 63 19.28 -20.70 5.72
N LYS A 64 19.08 -21.04 4.44
CA LYS A 64 20.16 -21.15 3.45
C LYS A 64 20.80 -19.79 3.14
N ILE A 65 19.98 -18.76 2.94
CA ILE A 65 20.42 -17.37 2.71
C ILE A 65 21.28 -16.91 3.89
N ALA A 66 20.81 -17.12 5.12
CA ALA A 66 21.54 -16.73 6.31
C ALA A 66 22.87 -17.49 6.45
N ALA A 67 22.87 -18.80 6.22
CA ALA A 67 24.10 -19.60 6.25
C ALA A 67 25.11 -19.16 5.19
N ALA A 68 24.67 -18.92 3.95
CA ALA A 68 25.49 -18.40 2.88
C ALA A 68 26.12 -17.05 3.27
N ALA A 69 25.31 -16.12 3.78
CA ALA A 69 25.80 -14.80 4.21
C ALA A 69 26.82 -14.89 5.37
N LEU A 70 26.59 -15.77 6.36
CA LEU A 70 27.51 -16.00 7.48
C LEU A 70 28.83 -16.64 7.05
N SER A 71 28.83 -17.41 5.96
CA SER A 71 30.06 -17.93 5.34
C SER A 71 30.81 -16.89 4.49
N GLY A 72 30.36 -15.63 4.47
CA GLY A 72 31.03 -14.53 3.77
C GLY A 72 30.50 -14.26 2.36
N LYS A 73 29.49 -14.98 1.88
CA LYS A 73 28.91 -14.76 0.55
C LYS A 73 28.08 -13.48 0.48
N ASN A 74 28.05 -12.88 -0.71
CA ASN A 74 27.11 -11.85 -1.11
C ASN A 74 25.86 -12.51 -1.69
N VAL A 75 24.72 -12.36 -1.02
CA VAL A 75 23.47 -12.98 -1.43
C VAL A 75 22.49 -11.89 -1.84
N ALA A 76 21.90 -12.03 -3.03
CA ALA A 76 20.81 -11.16 -3.45
C ALA A 76 19.46 -11.89 -3.35
N VAL A 77 18.41 -11.16 -2.97
CA VAL A 77 17.02 -11.64 -2.96
C VAL A 77 16.22 -10.72 -3.88
N VAL A 78 15.52 -11.28 -4.85
CA VAL A 78 14.66 -10.57 -5.80
C VAL A 78 13.26 -11.17 -5.78
N SER A 79 12.25 -10.40 -6.16
CA SER A 79 10.95 -10.92 -6.58
C SER A 79 10.83 -10.88 -8.10
N ASP A 80 9.78 -11.50 -8.61
CA ASP A 80 9.52 -11.55 -10.05
C ASP A 80 9.38 -10.16 -10.66
N ALA A 81 8.80 -9.21 -9.92
CA ALA A 81 8.68 -7.82 -10.34
C ALA A 81 8.62 -6.87 -9.13
N GLY A 82 9.30 -5.73 -9.24
CA GLY A 82 9.17 -4.64 -8.27
C GLY A 82 9.98 -4.86 -6.99
N MET A 83 9.38 -4.51 -5.85
CA MET A 83 10.05 -4.46 -4.57
C MET A 83 9.86 -5.79 -3.81
N PRO A 84 10.92 -6.57 -3.55
CA PRO A 84 10.81 -7.80 -2.78
C PRO A 84 10.10 -7.58 -1.44
N VAL A 85 9.42 -8.62 -0.93
CA VAL A 85 8.64 -8.62 0.33
C VAL A 85 7.29 -7.88 0.23
N VAL A 86 7.12 -6.93 -0.68
CA VAL A 86 5.87 -6.15 -0.79
C VAL A 86 4.88 -6.89 -1.67
N SER A 87 3.91 -7.57 -1.04
CA SER A 87 2.98 -8.52 -1.70
C SER A 87 3.63 -9.77 -2.29
N ASP A 88 4.92 -9.96 -2.04
CA ASP A 88 5.73 -11.10 -2.46
C ASP A 88 6.27 -11.87 -1.24
N PRO A 89 6.71 -13.13 -1.41
CA PRO A 89 7.50 -13.84 -0.40
C PRO A 89 8.77 -13.05 -0.02
N GLY A 90 9.20 -13.17 1.24
CA GLY A 90 10.47 -12.64 1.72
C GLY A 90 10.44 -12.05 3.14
N ASN A 91 9.25 -11.86 3.74
CA ASN A 91 9.17 -11.36 5.12
C ASN A 91 9.78 -12.35 6.12
N ILE A 92 9.58 -13.67 5.93
CA ILE A 92 10.21 -14.70 6.77
C ILE A 92 11.73 -14.66 6.59
N VAL A 93 12.23 -14.33 5.40
CA VAL A 93 13.67 -14.13 5.17
C VAL A 93 14.20 -12.99 6.04
N CYS A 94 13.53 -11.83 6.03
CA CYS A 94 13.90 -10.69 6.89
C CYS A 94 13.91 -11.05 8.38
N GLU A 95 12.90 -11.79 8.85
CA GLU A 95 12.81 -12.24 10.24
C GLU A 95 13.99 -13.14 10.63
N VAL A 96 14.26 -14.18 9.84
CA VAL A 96 15.37 -15.12 10.10
C VAL A 96 16.73 -14.43 10.06
N LEU A 97 16.92 -13.47 9.13
CA LEU A 97 18.16 -12.68 9.08
C LEU A 97 18.36 -11.85 10.35
N LYS A 98 17.29 -11.21 10.85
CA LYS A 98 17.33 -10.49 12.13
C LYS A 98 17.60 -11.43 13.30
N GLU A 99 16.90 -12.56 13.39
CA GLU A 99 17.07 -13.58 14.45
C GLU A 99 18.53 -14.05 14.54
N LYS A 100 19.21 -14.19 13.40
CA LYS A 100 20.59 -14.67 13.32
C LYS A 100 21.65 -13.56 13.33
N GLY A 101 21.25 -12.30 13.48
CA GLY A 101 22.17 -11.17 13.45
C GLY A 101 22.89 -10.98 12.11
N VAL A 102 22.30 -11.44 11.00
CA VAL A 102 22.86 -11.27 9.66
C VAL A 102 22.50 -9.89 9.13
N ALA A 103 23.52 -9.09 8.80
CA ALA A 103 23.31 -7.78 8.20
C ALA A 103 22.72 -7.90 6.79
N TYR A 104 21.68 -7.10 6.54
CA TYR A 104 21.04 -7.00 5.23
C TYR A 104 20.66 -5.57 4.88
N THR A 105 20.48 -5.29 3.60
CA THR A 105 20.09 -3.97 3.07
C THR A 105 19.08 -4.09 1.94
N VAL A 106 18.55 -2.95 1.49
CA VAL A 106 17.61 -2.85 0.37
C VAL A 106 18.21 -1.98 -0.73
N ILE A 107 18.17 -2.46 -1.97
CA ILE A 107 18.46 -1.69 -3.17
C ILE A 107 17.13 -1.17 -3.71
N PRO A 108 16.87 0.14 -3.62
CA PRO A 108 15.61 0.74 -4.03
C PRO A 108 15.44 0.65 -5.55
N GLY A 109 14.19 0.71 -5.99
CA GLY A 109 13.80 0.64 -7.40
C GLY A 109 12.29 0.66 -7.54
N ALA A 110 11.78 0.03 -8.59
CA ALA A 110 10.38 0.09 -8.98
C ALA A 110 9.41 -0.42 -7.89
N ASN A 111 8.28 0.28 -7.75
CA ASN A 111 7.15 -0.12 -6.93
C ASN A 111 5.84 0.28 -7.65
N ALA A 112 5.06 -0.70 -8.09
CA ALA A 112 3.86 -0.47 -8.89
C ALA A 112 2.82 0.41 -8.16
N ALA A 113 2.60 0.19 -6.86
CA ALA A 113 1.63 0.93 -6.07
C ALA A 113 1.97 2.43 -5.98
N LEU A 114 3.24 2.78 -5.79
CA LEU A 114 3.67 4.19 -5.73
C LEU A 114 3.61 4.85 -7.11
N CYS A 115 3.97 4.14 -8.19
CA CYS A 115 3.80 4.65 -9.54
C CYS A 115 2.31 4.91 -9.84
N ALA A 116 1.43 3.98 -9.48
CA ALA A 116 -0.01 4.13 -9.66
C ALA A 116 -0.58 5.31 -8.86
N LEU A 117 -0.13 5.49 -7.60
CA LEU A 117 -0.53 6.64 -6.78
C LEU A 117 -0.21 7.96 -7.49
N ILE A 118 0.99 8.10 -8.05
CA ILE A 118 1.38 9.29 -8.80
C ILE A 118 0.54 9.46 -10.07
N LEU A 119 0.39 8.40 -10.87
CA LEU A 119 -0.37 8.42 -12.13
C LEU A 119 -1.85 8.72 -11.92
N SER A 120 -2.42 8.32 -10.78
CA SER A 120 -3.84 8.54 -10.45
C SER A 120 -4.22 10.01 -10.24
N GLY A 121 -3.26 10.85 -9.85
CA GLY A 121 -3.50 12.22 -9.42
C GLY A 121 -4.32 12.36 -8.12
N LEU A 122 -4.52 11.28 -7.35
CA LEU A 122 -5.15 11.35 -6.03
C LEU A 122 -4.15 11.84 -4.95
N PRO A 123 -4.64 12.35 -3.80
CA PRO A 123 -3.77 12.82 -2.72
C PRO A 123 -2.76 11.76 -2.28
N ALA A 124 -1.49 12.16 -2.20
CA ALA A 124 -0.36 11.29 -1.90
C ALA A 124 0.36 11.67 -0.59
N ASP A 125 -0.16 12.64 0.16
CA ASP A 125 0.38 13.06 1.47
C ASP A 125 0.20 11.97 2.53
N LYS A 126 -0.90 11.21 2.44
CA LYS A 126 -1.17 10.02 3.24
C LYS A 126 -1.82 8.96 2.37
N PHE A 127 -1.24 7.77 2.37
CA PHE A 127 -1.79 6.62 1.69
C PHE A 127 -1.57 5.34 2.50
N LEU A 128 -2.40 4.33 2.26
CA LEU A 128 -2.25 2.98 2.78
C LEU A 128 -2.15 2.00 1.62
N PHE A 129 -1.11 1.18 1.63
CA PHE A 129 -1.02 0.02 0.77
C PHE A 129 -1.76 -1.15 1.42
N VAL A 130 -2.83 -1.61 0.79
CA VAL A 130 -3.64 -2.75 1.26
C VAL A 130 -3.17 -4.06 0.60
N GLY A 131 -2.66 -3.98 -0.63
CA GLY A 131 -2.24 -5.14 -1.41
C GLY A 131 -3.43 -5.82 -2.09
N PHE A 132 -3.40 -7.15 -2.18
CA PHE A 132 -4.49 -7.94 -2.78
C PHE A 132 -5.61 -8.21 -1.78
N LEU A 133 -6.86 -8.14 -2.25
CA LEU A 133 -8.01 -8.54 -1.44
C LEU A 133 -8.17 -10.07 -1.38
N PRO A 134 -8.66 -10.63 -0.26
CA PRO A 134 -8.95 -12.07 -0.16
C PRO A 134 -10.01 -12.51 -1.17
N GLU A 135 -9.85 -13.68 -1.79
CA GLU A 135 -10.84 -14.21 -2.76
C GLU A 135 -12.23 -14.44 -2.13
N LYS A 136 -12.27 -14.86 -0.85
CA LYS A 136 -13.52 -15.16 -0.15
C LYS A 136 -14.27 -13.88 0.21
N LYS A 137 -15.50 -13.75 -0.28
CA LYS A 137 -16.39 -12.59 -0.06
C LYS A 137 -16.47 -12.11 1.39
N GLY A 138 -16.60 -13.03 2.35
CA GLY A 138 -16.71 -12.68 3.77
C GLY A 138 -15.43 -12.05 4.34
N GLU A 139 -14.27 -12.62 3.98
CA GLU A 139 -12.96 -12.11 4.38
C GLU A 139 -12.66 -10.78 3.68
N LYS A 140 -12.97 -10.67 2.37
CA LYS A 140 -12.88 -9.43 1.59
C LYS A 140 -13.64 -8.28 2.25
N ARG A 141 -14.92 -8.49 2.56
CA ARG A 141 -15.76 -7.49 3.24
C ARG A 141 -15.18 -7.11 4.60
N ALA A 142 -14.69 -8.07 5.38
CA ALA A 142 -14.10 -7.80 6.69
C ALA A 142 -12.79 -7.00 6.60
N VAL A 143 -12.00 -7.17 5.53
CA VAL A 143 -10.82 -6.35 5.25
C VAL A 143 -11.25 -4.94 4.86
N LEU A 144 -12.18 -4.80 3.92
CA LEU A 144 -12.65 -3.50 3.44
C LEU A 144 -13.27 -2.65 4.56
N GLU A 145 -14.12 -3.23 5.42
CA GLU A 145 -14.78 -2.45 6.50
C GLU A 145 -13.77 -1.75 7.43
N LYS A 146 -12.56 -2.30 7.61
CA LYS A 146 -11.49 -1.67 8.42
C LYS A 146 -11.03 -0.33 7.85
N TYR A 147 -11.16 -0.11 6.54
CA TYR A 147 -10.67 1.07 5.84
C TYR A 147 -11.79 2.04 5.43
N LYS A 148 -13.03 1.76 5.85
CA LYS A 148 -14.20 2.55 5.49
C LYS A 148 -14.15 4.02 5.89
N ASP A 149 -13.54 4.32 7.02
CA ASP A 149 -13.41 5.71 7.52
C ASP A 149 -11.99 6.25 7.34
N THR A 150 -11.15 5.58 6.55
CA THR A 150 -9.78 6.02 6.30
C THR A 150 -9.77 7.20 5.34
N GLU A 151 -9.30 8.36 5.81
CA GLU A 151 -9.10 9.59 5.01
C GLU A 151 -7.90 9.52 4.05
N ALA A 152 -6.97 8.58 4.26
CA ALA A 152 -5.83 8.37 3.39
C ALA A 152 -6.22 7.64 2.09
N THR A 153 -5.51 7.93 0.99
CA THR A 153 -5.69 7.19 -0.27
C THR A 153 -5.33 5.72 -0.09
N LEU A 154 -6.14 4.81 -0.65
CA LEU A 154 -5.96 3.37 -0.52
C LEU A 154 -5.46 2.77 -1.83
N LEU A 155 -4.45 1.90 -1.74
CA LEU A 155 -3.82 1.24 -2.90
C LEU A 155 -4.06 -0.27 -2.84
N PHE A 156 -4.61 -0.83 -3.91
CA PHE A 156 -4.90 -2.25 -4.05
C PHE A 156 -4.24 -2.79 -5.31
N HIS A 157 -3.60 -3.95 -5.21
CA HIS A 157 -3.20 -4.70 -6.40
C HIS A 157 -4.36 -5.57 -6.84
N GLU A 158 -4.59 -5.62 -8.16
CA GLU A 158 -5.73 -6.34 -8.71
C GLU A 158 -5.35 -7.16 -9.94
N ALA A 159 -5.88 -8.38 -9.99
CA ALA A 159 -5.84 -9.20 -11.18
C ALA A 159 -7.07 -8.88 -12.06
N PRO A 160 -6.95 -8.95 -13.39
CA PRO A 160 -7.97 -8.43 -14.30
C PRO A 160 -9.33 -9.14 -14.15
N GLN A 161 -9.33 -10.41 -13.77
CA GLN A 161 -10.56 -11.18 -13.55
C GLN A 161 -11.31 -10.80 -12.26
N ASP A 162 -10.65 -10.16 -11.30
CA ASP A 162 -11.20 -9.87 -9.98
C ASP A 162 -11.73 -8.42 -9.88
N ILE A 163 -11.22 -7.50 -10.71
CA ILE A 163 -11.52 -6.05 -10.70
C ILE A 163 -13.01 -5.73 -10.52
N ASP A 164 -13.88 -6.31 -11.34
CA ASP A 164 -15.30 -5.94 -11.31
C ASP A 164 -15.98 -6.39 -10.00
N GLY A 165 -15.55 -7.53 -9.44
CA GLY A 165 -16.00 -8.01 -8.15
C GLY A 165 -15.48 -7.13 -7.00
N ASP A 166 -14.25 -6.66 -7.13
CA ASP A 166 -13.52 -5.97 -6.07
C ASP A 166 -13.95 -4.51 -6.00
N VAL A 167 -14.12 -3.85 -7.14
CA VAL A 167 -14.74 -2.52 -7.24
C VAL A 167 -16.15 -2.53 -6.66
N ARG A 168 -16.96 -3.57 -6.93
CA ARG A 168 -18.29 -3.70 -6.33
C ARG A 168 -18.22 -3.85 -4.81
N ALA A 169 -17.34 -4.71 -4.31
CA ALA A 169 -17.16 -4.89 -2.87
C ALA A 169 -16.65 -3.61 -2.19
N MET A 170 -15.76 -2.87 -2.84
CA MET A 170 -15.29 -1.56 -2.39
C MET A 170 -16.44 -0.56 -2.32
N TYR A 171 -17.30 -0.48 -3.34
CA TYR A 171 -18.49 0.39 -3.30
C TYR A 171 -19.44 0.03 -2.16
N GLU A 172 -19.71 -1.27 -1.96
CA GLU A 172 -20.58 -1.74 -0.87
C GLU A 172 -20.03 -1.36 0.52
N ALA A 173 -18.72 -1.41 0.72
CA ALA A 173 -18.09 -1.10 2.00
C ALA A 173 -17.87 0.41 2.21
N PHE A 174 -17.38 1.09 1.19
CA PHE A 174 -16.90 2.47 1.26
C PHE A 174 -17.96 3.51 0.88
N GLY A 175 -19.01 3.09 0.19
CA GLY A 175 -19.93 3.99 -0.49
C GLY A 175 -19.26 4.65 -1.69
N GLU A 176 -19.77 5.83 -2.04
CA GLU A 176 -19.30 6.54 -3.22
C GLU A 176 -17.93 7.18 -2.98
N ARG A 177 -16.95 6.79 -3.80
CA ARG A 177 -15.60 7.37 -3.81
C ARG A 177 -15.07 7.47 -5.24
N ARG A 178 -14.22 8.48 -5.46
CA ARG A 178 -13.39 8.58 -6.66
C ARG A 178 -12.31 7.49 -6.61
N ALA A 179 -12.06 6.87 -7.76
CA ALA A 179 -11.00 5.88 -7.92
C ALA A 179 -10.28 6.07 -9.26
N ALA A 180 -9.11 5.48 -9.38
CA ALA A 180 -8.38 5.33 -10.63
C ALA A 180 -7.86 3.89 -10.74
N ALA A 181 -7.96 3.33 -11.94
CA ALA A 181 -7.32 2.06 -12.27
C ALA A 181 -6.13 2.35 -13.16
N VAL A 182 -4.94 2.03 -12.67
CA VAL A 182 -3.70 2.19 -13.42
C VAL A 182 -3.25 0.82 -13.89
N ARG A 183 -3.09 0.67 -15.20
CA ARG A 183 -2.90 -0.60 -15.88
C ARG A 183 -1.57 -0.65 -16.60
N GLU A 184 -0.94 -1.82 -16.59
CA GLU A 184 0.25 -2.11 -17.41
C GLU A 184 1.37 -1.07 -17.23
N ILE A 185 1.59 -0.67 -15.97
CA ILE A 185 2.56 0.38 -15.58
C ILE A 185 3.93 0.06 -16.18
N THR A 186 4.56 1.06 -16.80
CA THR A 186 5.83 1.04 -17.55
C THR A 186 5.82 0.28 -18.88
N LYS A 187 4.75 -0.44 -19.22
CA LYS A 187 4.64 -1.22 -20.47
C LYS A 187 4.06 -0.36 -21.60
N ILE A 188 3.97 -0.93 -22.81
CA ILE A 188 3.51 -0.23 -24.03
C ILE A 188 2.07 0.32 -23.89
N HIS A 189 1.23 -0.33 -23.09
CA HIS A 189 -0.18 0.02 -22.91
C HIS A 189 -0.46 0.62 -21.52
N GLU A 190 0.50 1.35 -20.94
CA GLU A 190 0.29 2.09 -19.70
C GLU A 190 -0.90 3.04 -19.83
N GLU A 191 -1.88 2.89 -18.93
CA GLU A 191 -3.13 3.63 -18.97
C GLU A 191 -3.63 3.91 -17.55
N CYS A 192 -4.18 5.10 -17.33
CA CYS A 192 -4.85 5.46 -16.09
C CYS A 192 -6.29 5.89 -16.38
N THR A 193 -7.25 5.12 -15.86
CA THR A 193 -8.67 5.38 -16.03
C THR A 193 -9.28 5.83 -14.72
N ALA A 194 -9.70 7.09 -14.65
CA ALA A 194 -10.44 7.61 -13.50
C ALA A 194 -11.93 7.21 -13.60
N PHE A 195 -12.53 6.84 -12.47
CA PHE A 195 -13.92 6.43 -12.38
C PHE A 195 -14.50 6.66 -10.97
N ARG A 196 -15.80 6.42 -10.84
CA ARG A 196 -16.54 6.42 -9.57
C ARG A 196 -16.81 4.98 -9.17
N LEU A 197 -16.69 4.65 -7.89
CA LEU A 197 -16.95 3.27 -7.45
C LEU A 197 -18.38 2.82 -7.81
N SER A 198 -19.37 3.73 -7.79
CA SER A 198 -20.74 3.44 -8.25
C SER A 198 -20.83 2.98 -9.70
N ASP A 199 -19.95 3.50 -10.57
CA ASP A 199 -20.04 3.30 -12.02
C ASP A 199 -19.33 2.00 -12.46
N GLY A 200 -18.44 1.49 -11.60
CA GLY A 200 -17.52 0.43 -11.99
C GLY A 200 -16.40 0.94 -12.90
N LEU A 201 -15.36 0.12 -13.09
CA LEU A 201 -14.34 0.43 -14.08
C LEU A 201 -14.91 0.14 -15.48
N PRO A 202 -14.89 1.06 -16.46
CA PRO A 202 -15.35 0.77 -17.81
C PRO A 202 -14.35 -0.08 -18.62
N GLY A 203 -14.81 -0.63 -19.75
CA GLY A 203 -13.96 -1.32 -20.74
C GLY A 203 -13.55 -2.75 -20.36
N GLU A 204 -12.77 -3.39 -21.24
CA GLU A 204 -12.28 -4.76 -21.05
C GLU A 204 -11.12 -4.81 -20.04
N LYS A 205 -11.11 -5.83 -19.16
CA LYS A 205 -10.06 -6.02 -18.15
C LYS A 205 -8.98 -6.96 -18.67
N ARG A 206 -7.76 -6.44 -18.86
CA ARG A 206 -6.60 -7.22 -19.31
C ARG A 206 -5.32 -6.67 -18.72
N GLY A 207 -4.33 -7.54 -18.51
CA GLY A 207 -3.05 -7.15 -17.92
C GLY A 207 -3.15 -6.95 -16.42
N GLU A 208 -2.17 -6.26 -15.85
CA GLU A 208 -2.04 -6.05 -14.40
C GLU A 208 -2.52 -4.66 -14.00
N TYR A 209 -3.18 -4.57 -12.85
CA TYR A 209 -3.76 -3.33 -12.36
C TYR A 209 -3.33 -2.99 -10.93
N VAL A 210 -3.26 -1.69 -10.69
CA VAL A 210 -3.35 -1.12 -9.35
C VAL A 210 -4.61 -0.24 -9.30
N LEU A 211 -5.50 -0.53 -8.36
CA LEU A 211 -6.62 0.37 -8.03
C LEU A 211 -6.17 1.35 -6.95
N VAL A 212 -6.36 2.63 -7.24
CA VAL A 212 -6.13 3.74 -6.32
C VAL A 212 -7.49 4.32 -5.95
N VAL A 213 -7.90 4.19 -4.71
CA VAL A 213 -9.20 4.64 -4.20
C VAL A 213 -8.99 5.82 -3.27
N ALA A 214 -9.72 6.92 -3.51
CA ALA A 214 -9.65 8.08 -2.62
C ALA A 214 -10.00 7.69 -1.18
N GLY A 215 -9.43 8.43 -0.23
CA GLY A 215 -9.84 8.34 1.17
C GLY A 215 -11.31 8.72 1.35
N ALA A 216 -11.86 8.36 2.50
CA ALA A 216 -13.14 8.87 2.95
C ALA A 216 -13.07 10.40 3.02
N GLU A 217 -14.14 11.07 2.58
CA GLU A 217 -14.30 12.47 2.91
C GLU A 217 -14.29 12.61 4.44
N LYS A 218 -13.68 13.68 4.93
CA LYS A 218 -13.77 14.01 6.35
C LYS A 218 -15.24 14.09 6.70
N ARG A 219 -15.70 13.17 7.55
CA ARG A 219 -17.02 13.29 8.15
C ARG A 219 -17.00 14.55 8.98
N GLU A 220 -17.63 15.62 8.49
CA GLU A 220 -17.98 16.73 9.35
C GLU A 220 -18.84 16.15 10.46
N ASN A 221 -18.43 16.36 11.72
CA ASN A 221 -19.29 16.00 12.85
C ASN A 221 -20.64 16.69 12.61
N PRO A 222 -21.79 15.99 12.56
CA PRO A 222 -23.08 16.61 12.27
C PRO A 222 -23.41 17.78 13.20
N LEU A 223 -22.86 17.78 14.42
CA LEU A 223 -22.98 18.89 15.36
C LEU A 223 -22.27 20.16 14.87
N CYS A 224 -21.31 20.06 13.95
CA CYS A 224 -20.70 21.21 13.27
C CYS A 224 -21.71 21.98 12.40
N ALA A 225 -22.82 21.36 11.98
CA ALA A 225 -23.91 22.04 11.28
C ALA A 225 -24.79 22.90 12.21
N LEU A 226 -24.75 22.66 13.53
CA LEU A 226 -25.38 23.54 14.52
C LEU A 226 -24.64 24.88 14.57
N SER A 227 -25.24 25.93 15.14
CA SER A 227 -24.45 27.09 15.56
C SER A 227 -23.42 26.71 16.63
N GLU A 228 -22.38 27.51 16.82
CA GLU A 228 -21.38 27.30 17.87
C GLU A 228 -22.03 27.18 19.26
N LYS A 229 -23.05 28.01 19.51
CA LYS A 229 -23.83 28.00 20.75
C LYS A 229 -24.61 26.71 20.95
N GLU A 230 -25.34 26.27 19.92
CA GLU A 230 -26.15 25.04 19.98
C GLU A 230 -25.29 23.79 20.09
N HIS A 231 -24.11 23.76 19.45
CA HIS A 231 -23.15 22.67 19.59
C HIS A 231 -22.61 22.58 21.03
N ILE A 232 -22.23 23.71 21.63
CA ILE A 232 -21.82 23.73 23.05
C ILE A 232 -22.99 23.28 23.95
N LEU A 233 -24.20 23.80 23.71
CA LEU A 233 -25.40 23.44 24.46
C LEU A 233 -25.75 21.96 24.33
N HIS A 234 -25.51 21.34 23.18
CA HIS A 234 -25.71 19.90 22.98
C HIS A 234 -24.90 19.09 24.00
N TYR A 235 -23.60 19.38 24.14
CA TYR A 235 -22.75 18.72 25.14
C TYR A 235 -23.13 19.09 26.56
N MET A 236 -23.50 20.35 26.83
CA MET A 236 -23.99 20.72 28.16
C MET A 236 -25.25 19.93 28.54
N ARG A 237 -26.23 19.80 27.62
CA ARG A 237 -27.45 19.00 27.82
C ARG A 237 -27.17 17.51 28.01
N ALA A 238 -26.08 17.02 27.43
CA ALA A 238 -25.59 15.66 27.65
C ALA A 238 -24.87 15.46 29.01
N GLY A 239 -24.84 16.50 29.86
CA GLY A 239 -24.31 16.43 31.24
C GLY A 239 -22.86 16.86 31.39
N TYR A 240 -22.21 17.34 30.32
CA TYR A 240 -20.83 17.83 30.40
C TYR A 240 -20.77 19.26 30.95
N GLU A 241 -19.77 19.54 31.79
CA GLU A 241 -19.53 20.91 32.24
C GLU A 241 -19.21 21.84 31.06
N LYS A 242 -19.63 23.10 31.15
CA LYS A 242 -19.45 24.14 30.11
C LYS A 242 -18.02 24.19 29.56
N LYS A 243 -17.01 24.06 30.44
CA LYS A 243 -15.59 24.09 30.05
C LYS A 243 -15.19 22.92 29.16
N GLU A 244 -15.72 21.73 29.43
CA GLU A 244 -15.49 20.52 28.65
C GLU A 244 -16.35 20.50 27.39
N ALA A 245 -17.61 20.96 27.46
CA ALA A 245 -18.48 21.13 26.30
C ALA A 245 -17.85 22.03 25.21
N VAL A 246 -17.24 23.17 25.60
CA VAL A 246 -16.51 24.05 24.68
C VAL A 246 -15.27 23.36 24.09
N LYS A 247 -14.56 22.55 24.88
CA LYS A 247 -13.38 21.83 24.41
C LYS A 247 -13.75 20.73 23.41
N MET A 248 -14.84 20.00 23.67
CA MET A 248 -15.36 18.97 22.77
C MET A 248 -15.82 19.59 21.46
N ALA A 249 -16.72 20.58 21.51
CA ALA A 249 -17.22 21.26 20.32
C ALA A 249 -16.09 21.94 19.50
N ALA A 250 -15.04 22.47 20.13
CA ALA A 250 -13.90 23.05 19.42
C ALA A 250 -13.09 21.96 18.69
N LYS A 251 -12.87 20.81 19.34
CA LYS A 251 -12.21 19.66 18.75
C LYS A 251 -12.99 19.12 17.55
N ASP A 252 -14.31 19.00 17.67
CA ASP A 252 -15.20 18.54 16.60
C ASP A 252 -15.18 19.45 15.37
N ARG A 253 -15.10 20.78 15.61
CA ARG A 253 -15.00 21.81 14.57
C ARG A 253 -13.59 22.01 14.01
N GLY A 254 -12.58 21.35 14.58
CA GLY A 254 -11.18 21.53 14.17
C GLY A 254 -10.60 22.92 14.46
N ILE A 255 -11.18 23.65 15.42
CA ILE A 255 -10.72 25.00 15.83
C ILE A 255 -10.19 24.98 17.27
N THR A 256 -9.53 26.05 17.68
CA THR A 256 -9.01 26.17 19.04
C THR A 256 -10.13 26.46 20.05
N LYS A 257 -9.91 26.06 21.30
CA LYS A 257 -10.82 26.41 22.41
C LYS A 257 -10.99 27.93 22.56
N SER A 258 -9.95 28.70 22.27
CA SER A 258 -9.98 30.16 22.38
C SER A 258 -10.92 30.79 21.36
N GLU A 259 -11.00 30.22 20.15
CA GLU A 259 -11.92 30.67 19.11
C GLU A 259 -13.38 30.37 19.45
N LEU A 260 -13.65 29.25 20.13
CA LEU A 260 -15.01 28.85 20.49
C LEU A 260 -15.51 29.44 21.84
N TYR A 261 -14.60 29.86 22.72
CA TYR A 261 -14.94 30.37 24.05
C TYR A 261 -15.91 31.56 24.08
N PRO A 262 -15.80 32.58 23.20
CA PRO A 262 -16.72 33.73 23.18
C PRO A 262 -18.19 33.34 23.04
N PHE A 263 -18.48 32.29 22.27
CA PHE A 263 -19.84 31.78 22.06
C PHE A 263 -20.42 31.13 23.32
N SER A 264 -19.58 30.76 24.28
CA SER A 264 -20.01 30.15 25.52
C SER A 264 -20.40 31.14 26.60
N VAL A 265 -19.94 32.40 26.56
CA VAL A 265 -19.98 33.33 27.71
C VAL A 265 -21.38 33.43 28.33
N ASP A 266 -22.41 33.61 27.52
CA ASP A 266 -23.80 33.79 27.96
C ASP A 266 -24.62 32.49 28.04
N LEU A 267 -23.98 31.32 27.86
CA LEU A 267 -24.69 30.04 27.90
C LEU A 267 -24.88 29.55 29.34
N SER A 268 -26.13 29.33 29.71
CA SER A 268 -26.58 28.58 30.88
C SER A 268 -27.62 27.53 30.43
N LEU A 269 -27.69 26.41 31.14
CA LEU A 269 -28.77 25.44 30.97
C LEU A 269 -29.99 25.82 31.80
#